data_AF-A0A966KSM6-F1
#
_entry.id   AF-A0A966KSM6-F1
#
_cell.length_a   1.000
_cell.length_b   1.000
_cell.length_c   1.000
_cell.angle_alpha   90.00
_cell.angle_beta   90.00
_cell.angle_gamma   90.00
#
_symmetry.space_group_name_H-M   'P 1'
#
loop_
_entity.id
_entity.type
_entity.pdbx_description
1 polymer ?
#
loop_
_entity_poly.entity_id
_entity_poly.type
_entity_poly.pdbx_seq_one_letter_code
_entity_poly.pdbx_strand_id
1 'polypeptide(L)' 'MKGNAYWLIVKFNYQREWTFIRFVRFHAEYDKINANSI' A
#
# COMPACT_ATOMS: atom_id res chain seq x y z
N MET A 1 16.29 -1.36 -3.43
CA MET A 1 15.10 -0.54 -3.71
C MET A 1 13.86 -1.22 -3.11
N LYS A 2 13.26 -0.68 -2.03
CA LYS A 2 12.01 -1.21 -1.41
C LYS A 2 10.82 -0.51 -2.07
N GLY A 3 10.27 -1.10 -3.14
CA GLY A 3 9.35 -0.42 -4.06
C GLY A 3 7.84 -0.50 -3.76
N ASN A 4 7.39 -1.03 -2.62
CA ASN A 4 5.95 -1.16 -2.33
C ASN A 4 5.65 -1.16 -0.82
N ALA A 5 5.99 -0.07 -0.14
CA ALA A 5 5.78 0.07 1.30
C ALA A 5 4.31 0.37 1.68
N TYR A 6 3.42 0.58 0.71
CA TYR A 6 2.03 0.97 0.97
C TYR A 6 1.07 0.25 0.02
N TRP A 7 -0.13 -0.03 0.52
CA TRP A 7 -1.27 -0.44 -0.29
C TRP A 7 -2.31 0.68 -0.30
N LEU A 8 -2.78 1.03 -1.49
CA LEU A 8 -3.77 2.07 -1.71
C LEU A 8 -4.98 1.44 -2.43
N ILE A 9 -6.14 1.47 -1.78
CA ILE A 9 -7.40 1.03 -2.41
C ILE A 9 -8.15 2.28 -2.87
N VAL A 10 -8.34 2.40 -4.19
CA VAL A 10 -9.01 3.54 -4.82
C VAL A 10 -10.22 3.06 -5.60
N LYS A 11 -11.30 3.85 -5.59
CA LYS A 11 -12.42 3.71 -6.51
C LYS A 11 -12.42 4.88 -7.49
N PHE A 12 -12.35 4.57 -8.77
CA PHE A 12 -12.46 5.55 -9.85
C PHE A 12 -13.89 5.57 -10.39
N ASN A 13 -14.42 6.76 -10.60
CA ASN A 13 -15.61 7.01 -11.41
C ASN A 13 -15.17 7.78 -12.65
N TYR A 14 -14.89 7.05 -13.74
CA TYR A 14 -14.39 7.63 -14.98
C TYR A 14 -15.40 8.54 -15.68
N GLN A 15 -16.70 8.26 -15.55
CA GLN A 15 -17.74 9.08 -16.16
C GLN A 15 -17.83 10.48 -15.55
N ARG A 16 -17.54 10.59 -14.25
CA ARG A 16 -17.55 11.86 -13.51
C ARG A 16 -16.14 12.38 -13.21
N GLU A 17 -15.11 11.71 -13.71
CA GLU A 17 -13.68 11.98 -13.44
C GLU A 17 -13.34 12.08 -11.95
N TRP A 18 -14.04 11.32 -11.12
CA TRP A 18 -13.86 11.36 -9.66
C TRP A 18 -13.02 10.19 -9.17
N THR A 19 -12.17 10.50 -8.19
CA THR A 19 -11.29 9.53 -7.53
C THR A 19 -11.57 9.51 -6.05
N PHE A 20 -11.95 8.33 -5.52
CA PHE A 20 -12.24 8.13 -4.11
C PHE A 20 -11.21 7.22 -3.47
N ILE A 21 -10.42 7.76 -2.55
CA ILE A 21 -9.47 6.98 -1.76
C ILE A 21 -10.24 6.30 -0.63
N ARG A 22 -10.24 4.96 -0.62
CA ARG A 22 -10.97 4.18 0.39
C ARG A 22 -10.10 3.83 1.58
N PHE A 23 -8.83 3.52 1.32
CA PHE A 23 -7.90 3.09 2.36
C PHE A 23 -6.45 3.26 1.93
N VAL A 24 -5.59 3.61 2.88
CA VAL A 24 -4.13 3.65 2.74
C VAL A 24 -3.53 2.83 3.89
N ARG A 25 -2.89 1.69 3.58
CA ARG A 25 -2.14 0.89 4.57
C ARG A 25 -0.66 1.13 4.40
N PHE A 26 0.05 1.31 5.51
CA PHE A 26 1.50 1.14 5.53
C PHE A 26 1.84 -0.32 5.76
N HIS A 27 2.78 -0.85 4.99
CA HIS A 27 3.38 -2.16 5.20
C HIS A 27 4.41 -2.05 6.35
N ALA A 28 3.96 -1.70 7.55
CA ALA A 28 4.78 -1.68 8.76
C ALA A 28 5.24 -3.09 9.20
N GLU A 29 4.93 -4.13 8.42
CA GLU A 29 5.15 -5.54 8.75
C GLU A 29 6.37 -6.17 8.04
N TYR A 30 7.09 -5.46 7.15
CA TYR A 30 8.23 -6.07 6.43
C TYR A 30 9.57 -6.00 7.18
N ASP A 31 9.71 -5.20 8.25
CA ASP A 31 11.00 -5.09 8.96
C ASP A 31 11.12 -5.95 10.22
N LYS A 32 10.13 -6.78 10.56
CA LYS A 32 10.23 -7.70 11.73
C LYS A 32 10.66 -9.13 11.41
N ILE A 33 10.87 -9.49 10.15
CA ILE A 33 11.27 -10.86 9.78
C ILE A 33 12.39 -10.82 8.72
N ASN A 34 13.56 -10.31 9.11
CA ASN A 34 14.82 -10.76 8.50
C ASN A 34 16.01 -10.55 9.45
N ALA A 35 15.94 -11.15 10.64
CA ALA A 35 17.05 -11.15 11.60
C ALA A 35 17.42 -12.55 12.12
N ASN A 36 17.03 -13.63 11.43
CA ASN A 36 17.41 -15.00 11.78
C ASN A 36 17.95 -15.76 10.55
N SER A 37 18.94 -15.18 9.86
CA SER A 37 19.86 -15.96 9.03
C SER A 37 21.16 -16.11 9.81
N ILE A 38 21.20 -17.08 10.74
CA ILE A 38 22.41 -17.70 11.29
C ILE A 38 22.16 -19.21 11.28
#